data_AF-A0A354WHF6-F1
#
_entry.id   AF-A0A354WHF6-F1
#
_cell.length_a   1.000
_cell.length_b   1.000
_cell.length_c   1.000
_cell.angle_alpha   90.00
_cell.angle_beta   90.00
_cell.angle_gamma   90.00
#
_symmetry.space_group_name_H-M   'P 1'
#
loop_
_entity.id
_entity.type
_entity.pdbx_description
1 polymer ?
#
loop_
_entity_poly.entity_id
_entity_poly.type
_entity_poly.pdbx_seq_one_letter_code
_entity_poly.pdbx_strand_id
1 'polypeptide(L)' 'TEMALLMGQLGATDALNLDGGSSTNLVLGGQLLNRIPDTAAPVHNGLGVFRR' A
#
# COMPACT_ATOMS: atom_id res chain seq x y z
N THR A 1 10.01 -8.00 -10.67
CA THR A 1 9.15 -7.94 -11.88
C THR A 1 7.78 -8.52 -11.62
N GLU A 2 7.64 -9.39 -10.62
CA GLU A 2 6.37 -10.02 -10.22
C GLU A 2 5.28 -8.98 -9.89
N MET A 3 5.64 -7.90 -9.21
CA MET A 3 4.66 -6.86 -8.85
C MET A 3 4.03 -6.19 -10.07
N ALA A 4 4.78 -5.96 -11.15
CA ALA A 4 4.23 -5.40 -12.38
C ALA A 4 3.23 -6.35 -13.05
N LEU A 5 3.51 -7.67 -13.01
CA LEU A 5 2.59 -8.69 -13.52
C LEU A 5 1.31 -8.77 -12.68
N LEU A 6 1.44 -8.72 -11.34
CA LEU A 6 0.28 -8.67 -10.43
C LEU A 6 -0.58 -7.43 -10.69
N MET A 7 0.03 -6.26 -10.86
CA MET A 7 -0.70 -5.04 -11.21
C MET A 7 -1.45 -5.18 -12.54
N GLY A 8 -0.84 -5.79 -13.55
CA GLY A 8 -1.51 -6.12 -14.81
C GLY A 8 -2.69 -7.08 -14.65
N GLN A 9 -2.55 -8.12 -13.81
CA GLN A 9 -3.64 -9.05 -13.48
C GLN A 9 -4.79 -8.38 -12.71
N LEU A 10 -4.49 -7.36 -11.91
CA LEU A 10 -5.48 -6.52 -11.23
C LEU A 10 -6.17 -5.52 -12.18
N GLY A 11 -5.76 -5.46 -13.46
CA GLY A 11 -6.36 -4.59 -14.47
C GLY A 11 -5.75 -3.20 -14.57
N ALA A 12 -4.60 -2.95 -13.93
CA ALA A 12 -3.92 -1.66 -14.07
C ALA A 12 -3.28 -1.53 -15.45
N THR A 13 -3.62 -0.46 -16.18
CA THR A 13 -2.95 -0.07 -17.43
C THR A 13 -1.62 0.64 -17.15
N ASP A 14 -1.57 1.37 -16.04
CA ASP A 14 -0.43 2.13 -15.56
C ASP A 14 -0.24 1.84 -14.07
N ALA A 15 1.01 1.66 -13.64
CA ALA A 15 1.33 1.38 -12.25
C ALA A 15 2.66 2.04 -11.86
N LEU A 16 2.72 2.56 -10.63
CA LEU A 16 3.92 3.12 -10.02
C LEU A 16 4.20 2.35 -8.73
N ASN A 17 5.44 1.86 -8.59
CA ASN A 17 5.86 1.26 -7.34
C ASN A 17 6.12 2.34 -6.28
N LEU A 18 5.67 2.07 -5.05
CA LEU A 18 5.94 2.90 -3.87
C LEU A 18 6.99 2.22 -2.98
N ASP A 19 7.25 2.81 -1.80
CA ASP A 19 8.16 2.21 -0.83
C ASP A 19 7.63 0.86 -0.31
N GLY A 20 8.55 -0.07 -0.07
CA GLY A 20 8.28 -1.48 0.16
C GLY A 20 8.54 -1.95 1.59
N GLY A 21 8.57 -3.27 1.77
CA GLY A 21 9.02 -3.90 3.02
C GLY A 21 8.18 -3.54 4.25
N SER A 22 8.83 -3.07 5.31
CA SER A 22 8.16 -2.66 6.56
C SER A 22 7.35 -1.36 6.42
N SER A 23 7.58 -0.57 5.36
CA SER A 23 6.82 0.65 5.05
C SER A 23 5.44 0.37 4.43
N THR A 24 5.21 -0.81 3.85
CA THR A 24 3.96 -1.13 3.14
C THR A 24 2.80 -1.35 4.12
N ASN A 25 1.95 -0.34 4.25
CA ASN A 25 0.80 -0.33 5.16
C ASN A 25 -0.47 0.15 4.42
N LEU A 26 -1.60 -0.53 4.65
CA LEU A 26 -2.93 -0.15 4.15
C LEU A 26 -3.87 0.05 5.34
N VAL A 27 -4.39 1.27 5.48
CA VAL A 27 -5.28 1.65 6.59
C VAL A 27 -6.66 2.01 6.06
N LEU A 28 -7.71 1.46 6.67
CA LEU A 28 -9.10 1.81 6.38
C LEU A 28 -9.85 2.03 7.69
N GLY A 29 -10.57 3.14 7.81
CA GLY A 29 -11.31 3.46 9.05
C GLY A 29 -10.43 3.56 10.30
N GLY A 30 -9.13 3.88 10.14
CA GLY A 30 -8.16 3.93 11.24
C GLY A 30 -7.56 2.58 11.62
N GLN A 31 -7.89 1.49 10.93
CA GLN A 31 -7.36 0.15 11.20
C GLN A 31 -6.39 -0.31 10.11
N LEU A 32 -5.28 -0.91 10.53
CA LEU A 32 -4.29 -1.53 9.64
C LEU A 32 -4.83 -2.88 9.14
N LEU A 33 -4.91 -3.06 7.82
CA LEU A 33 -5.59 -4.20 7.21
C LEU A 33 -4.65 -5.30 6.74
N ASN A 34 -3.44 -4.95 6.31
CA ASN A 34 -2.56 -5.85 5.56
C ASN A 34 -1.44 -6.48 6.39
N ARG A 35 -1.36 -6.18 7.69
CA ARG A 35 -0.37 -6.74 8.62
C ARG A 35 -0.74 -6.52 10.09
N ILE A 36 0.05 -7.11 10.99
CA ILE A 36 -0.06 -6.88 12.44
C ILE A 36 0.60 -5.54 12.80
N PRO A 37 -0.01 -4.68 13.64
CA PRO A 37 0.47 -3.33 13.95
C PRO A 37 1.95 -3.22 14.35
N ASP A 38 2.42 -4.13 15.19
CA ASP A 38 3.80 -4.12 15.72
C ASP A 38 4.88 -4.31 14.63
N THR A 39 4.48 -4.71 13.42
CA THR A 39 5.39 -4.91 12.27
C THR A 39 5.43 -3.72 11.32
N ALA A 40 4.62 -2.68 11.55
CA ALA A 40 4.58 -1.48 10.72
C ALA A 40 5.71 -0.52 11.11
N ALA A 41 6.62 -0.24 10.17
CA ALA A 41 7.65 0.78 10.39
C ALA A 41 7.05 2.19 10.26
N PRO A 42 7.60 3.19 10.99
CA PRO A 42 7.27 4.60 10.76
C PRO A 42 7.58 5.01 9.32
N VAL A 43 6.69 5.80 8.72
CA VAL A 43 6.86 6.34 7.36
C VAL A 43 6.76 7.86 7.38
N HIS A 44 7.50 8.51 6.48
CA HIS A 44 7.53 9.98 6.40
C HIS A 44 6.27 10.59 5.75
N ASN A 45 5.59 9.84 4.88
CA ASN A 45 4.37 10.27 4.21
C ASN A 45 3.47 9.07 3.84
N GLY A 46 2.28 9.37 3.34
CA GLY A 46 1.33 8.40 2.83
C GLY A 46 0.33 9.03 1.87
N LEU A 47 -0.41 8.19 1.15
CA LEU A 47 -1.49 8.61 0.25
C LEU A 47 -2.85 8.48 0.95
N GLY A 48 -3.52 9.60 1.19
CA GLY A 48 -4.84 9.63 1.81
C GLY A 48 -5.97 9.70 0.78
N VAL A 49 -7.02 8.91 0.97
CA VAL A 49 -8.27 8.98 0.18
C VAL A 49 -9.36 9.58 1.04
N PHE A 50 -9.89 10.72 0.62
CA PHE A 50 -10.95 11.44 1.34
C PHE A 50 -12.24 11.40 0.53
N ARG A 51 -13.35 11.08 1.19
CA ARG A 51 -14.68 11.23 0.60
C ARG A 51 -15.15 12.67 0.79
N ARG A 52 -15.80 13.22 -0.23
CA ARG A 52 -16.59 14.44 -0.10
C ARG A 52 -17.89 14.16 0.64
#